data_AF-A0A2U8I6B4-F1
#
_entry.id   AF-A0A2U8I6B4-F1
#
_cell.length_a   1.000
_cell.length_b   1.000
_cell.length_c   1.000
_cell.angle_alpha   90.00
_cell.angle_beta   90.00
_cell.angle_gamma   90.00
#
_symmetry.space_group_name_H-M   'P 1'
#
loop_
_entity.id
_entity.type
_entity.pdbx_description
1 polymer ?
#
loop_
_entity_poly.entity_id
_entity_poly.type
_entity_poly.pdbx_seq_one_letter_code
_entity_poly.pdbx_strand_id
1 'polypeptide(L)'
;MTDSQKSPVTFGKGDVEIITRELLYKGFFTLTLYRFRHKLFSGAMSNEITREVFKRRHAAALLPYDPRQDQVVLIEQVRIAAMDNSSTPWLLEIVAGMIEPGETVEQVARREAKEEAGIEVGRCKLTLSYLANPGAVSERLSIMVGEVDASTATGIHGLATENEDIKVHVVSREQAYRWVEEGVIENAASVIALQWLELHHHALKQAWTK
;
A
#
# COMPACT_ATOMS: atom_id res chain seq x y z
N MET A 1 -29.37 10.18 -2.79
CA MET A 1 -29.15 11.24 -3.80
C MET A 1 -27.78 11.83 -3.51
N THR A 2 -26.75 11.41 -4.23
CA THR A 2 -25.39 11.84 -3.97
C THR A 2 -24.77 12.26 -5.29
N ASP A 3 -24.43 13.54 -5.34
CA ASP A 3 -23.65 14.23 -6.35
C ASP A 3 -22.75 13.27 -7.13
N SER A 4 -22.99 13.11 -8.44
CA SER A 4 -22.02 12.46 -9.29
C SER A 4 -20.80 13.38 -9.31
N GLN A 5 -19.77 13.05 -8.52
CA GLN A 5 -18.49 13.73 -8.63
C GLN A 5 -18.11 13.76 -10.10
N LYS A 6 -18.03 14.98 -10.67
CA LYS A 6 -17.61 15.16 -12.05
C LYS A 6 -16.19 14.60 -12.17
N SER A 7 -16.07 13.47 -12.86
CA SER A 7 -14.79 12.86 -13.11
C SER A 7 -13.96 13.77 -14.02
N PRO A 8 -12.67 14.00 -13.73
CA PRO A 8 -11.80 14.73 -14.64
C PRO A 8 -11.44 13.91 -15.90
N VAL A 9 -11.77 12.60 -15.95
CA VAL A 9 -11.52 11.74 -17.11
C VAL A 9 -12.76 11.63 -18.01
N THR A 10 -12.53 11.56 -19.32
CA THR A 10 -13.57 11.61 -20.37
C THR A 10 -14.42 10.34 -20.48
N PHE A 11 -13.81 9.17 -20.30
CA PHE A 11 -14.43 7.87 -20.57
C PHE A 11 -14.63 7.06 -19.29
N GLY A 12 -15.63 6.19 -19.29
CA GLY A 12 -15.97 5.28 -18.20
C GLY A 12 -15.98 3.81 -18.61
N LYS A 13 -16.43 2.94 -17.70
CA LYS A 13 -16.47 1.48 -17.93
C LYS A 13 -17.32 1.08 -19.14
N GLY A 14 -18.38 1.84 -19.45
CA GLY A 14 -19.24 1.59 -20.61
C GLY A 14 -18.58 1.89 -21.96
N ASP A 15 -17.41 2.55 -21.96
CA ASP A 15 -16.64 2.87 -23.16
C ASP A 15 -15.56 1.80 -23.47
N VAL A 16 -15.59 0.69 -22.75
CA VAL A 16 -14.68 -0.46 -22.89
C VAL A 16 -15.50 -1.73 -23.14
N GLU A 17 -15.16 -2.44 -24.21
CA GLU A 17 -15.74 -3.73 -24.56
C GLU A 17 -14.73 -4.83 -24.21
N ILE A 18 -15.03 -5.63 -23.20
CA ILE A 18 -14.23 -6.82 -22.87
C ILE A 18 -14.66 -7.97 -23.79
N ILE A 19 -13.73 -8.44 -24.60
CA ILE A 19 -13.94 -9.57 -25.52
C ILE A 19 -13.75 -10.88 -24.76
N THR A 20 -12.60 -11.07 -24.11
CA THR A 20 -12.34 -12.24 -23.25
C THR A 20 -11.45 -11.92 -22.05
N ARG A 21 -11.52 -12.81 -21.06
CA ARG A 21 -10.59 -12.92 -19.93
C ARG A 21 -10.16 -14.38 -19.82
N GLU A 22 -8.94 -14.67 -20.24
CA GLU A 22 -8.39 -16.02 -20.29
C GLU A 22 -7.40 -16.22 -19.14
N LEU A 23 -7.51 -17.36 -18.45
CA LEU A 23 -6.58 -17.72 -17.39
C LEU A 23 -5.30 -18.27 -18.00
N LEU A 24 -4.17 -17.57 -17.83
CA LEU A 24 -2.86 -18.02 -18.29
C LEU A 24 -2.16 -18.88 -17.25
N TYR A 25 -2.26 -18.49 -15.98
CA TYR A 25 -1.63 -19.19 -14.86
C TYR A 25 -2.45 -19.02 -13.58
N LYS A 26 -2.47 -20.06 -12.74
CA LYS A 26 -3.09 -20.06 -11.42
C LYS A 26 -2.22 -20.81 -10.41
N GLY A 27 -1.56 -20.05 -9.55
CA GLY A 27 -0.86 -20.52 -8.36
C GLY A 27 -1.34 -19.74 -7.14
N PHE A 28 -0.39 -19.29 -6.30
CA PHE A 28 -0.70 -18.35 -5.22
C PHE A 28 -1.34 -17.06 -5.75
N PHE A 29 -0.79 -16.53 -6.86
CA PHE A 29 -1.39 -15.46 -7.64
C PHE A 29 -1.93 -15.96 -8.98
N THR A 30 -2.74 -15.13 -9.64
CA THR A 30 -3.37 -15.46 -10.92
C THR A 30 -2.85 -14.53 -12.02
N LEU A 31 -2.53 -15.06 -13.20
CA LEU A 31 -2.23 -14.29 -14.40
C LEU A 31 -3.39 -14.45 -15.39
N THR A 32 -3.99 -13.34 -15.83
CA THR A 32 -5.12 -13.35 -16.78
C THR A 32 -4.79 -12.53 -18.02
N LEU A 33 -5.02 -13.09 -19.22
CA LEU A 33 -4.99 -12.36 -20.47
C LEU A 33 -6.34 -11.67 -20.72
N TYR A 34 -6.33 -10.35 -20.87
CA TYR A 34 -7.48 -9.54 -21.26
C TYR A 34 -7.40 -9.24 -22.75
N ARG A 35 -8.46 -9.54 -23.48
CA ARG A 35 -8.68 -9.09 -24.85
C ARG A 35 -9.85 -8.12 -24.84
N PHE A 36 -9.65 -6.90 -25.32
CA PHE A 36 -10.67 -5.85 -25.23
C PHE A 36 -10.50 -4.78 -26.31
N ARG A 37 -11.53 -3.95 -26.46
CA ARG A 37 -11.51 -2.71 -27.25
C ARG A 37 -11.96 -1.55 -26.38
N HIS A 38 -11.61 -0.33 -26.74
CA HIS A 38 -12.08 0.87 -26.03
C HIS A 38 -12.33 2.03 -26.99
N LYS A 39 -13.11 3.03 -26.55
CA LYS A 39 -13.24 4.29 -27.28
C LYS A 39 -11.90 5.02 -27.32
N LEU A 40 -11.60 5.57 -28.48
CA LEU A 40 -10.48 6.47 -28.73
C LEU A 40 -10.94 7.91 -28.52
N PHE A 41 -10.01 8.80 -28.15
CA PHE A 41 -10.31 10.22 -28.00
C PHE A 41 -10.76 10.90 -29.31
N SER A 42 -10.49 10.30 -30.46
CA SER A 42 -11.02 10.72 -31.77
C SER A 42 -12.50 10.38 -31.98
N GLY A 43 -13.13 9.61 -31.07
CA GLY A 43 -14.51 9.15 -31.16
C GLY A 43 -14.69 7.78 -31.81
N ALA A 44 -13.67 7.23 -32.45
CA ALA A 44 -13.69 5.86 -32.99
C ALA A 44 -13.50 4.79 -31.90
N MET A 45 -13.71 3.52 -32.23
CA MET A 45 -13.33 2.39 -31.38
C MET A 45 -11.94 1.87 -31.77
N SER A 46 -11.14 1.45 -30.79
CA SER A 46 -9.85 0.81 -31.03
C SER A 46 -10.01 -0.53 -31.77
N ASN A 47 -8.91 -1.01 -32.34
CA ASN A 47 -8.75 -2.43 -32.64
C ASN A 47 -8.69 -3.24 -31.33
N GLU A 48 -8.74 -4.57 -31.46
CA GLU A 48 -8.53 -5.45 -30.31
C GLU A 48 -7.12 -5.24 -29.71
N ILE A 49 -7.08 -5.15 -28.39
CA ILE A 49 -5.87 -5.00 -27.59
C ILE A 49 -5.77 -6.17 -26.63
N THR A 50 -4.55 -6.66 -26.46
CA THR A 50 -4.22 -7.75 -25.53
C THR A 50 -3.35 -7.23 -24.39
N ARG A 51 -3.68 -7.61 -23.15
CA ARG A 51 -2.89 -7.30 -21.94
C ARG A 51 -2.86 -8.47 -20.98
N GLU A 52 -1.69 -8.81 -20.47
CA GLU A 52 -1.56 -9.69 -19.32
C GLU A 52 -1.78 -8.88 -18.04
N VAL A 53 -2.62 -9.40 -17.16
CA VAL A 53 -2.98 -8.76 -15.89
C VAL A 53 -2.65 -9.72 -14.76
N PHE A 54 -1.70 -9.31 -13.92
CA PHE A 54 -1.35 -9.97 -12.68
C PHE A 54 -2.38 -9.64 -11.61
N LYS A 55 -3.08 -10.68 -11.15
CA LYS A 55 -4.15 -10.60 -10.17
C LYS A 55 -3.68 -11.13 -8.83
N ARG A 56 -3.69 -10.20 -7.87
CA ARG A 56 -3.54 -10.47 -6.44
C ARG A 56 -4.61 -9.73 -5.65
N ARG A 57 -4.79 -10.13 -4.38
CA ARG A 57 -5.71 -9.47 -3.46
C ARG A 57 -5.27 -8.04 -3.17
N HIS A 58 -6.22 -7.22 -2.73
CA HIS A 58 -5.96 -5.86 -2.28
C HIS A 58 -5.28 -5.88 -0.91
N ALA A 59 -4.62 -4.79 -0.56
CA ALA A 59 -3.85 -4.68 0.68
C ALA A 59 -4.27 -3.46 1.51
N ALA A 60 -4.07 -3.58 2.81
CA ALA A 60 -4.11 -2.46 3.76
C ALA A 60 -2.70 -2.24 4.29
N ALA A 61 -2.30 -0.98 4.39
CA ALA A 61 -1.05 -0.59 5.02
C ALA A 61 -1.32 0.40 6.15
N LEU A 62 -0.49 0.37 7.17
CA LEU A 62 -0.52 1.28 8.30
C LEU A 62 0.82 1.99 8.40
N LEU A 63 0.81 3.31 8.35
CA LEU A 63 1.90 4.15 8.83
C LEU A 63 1.74 4.35 10.35
N PRO A 64 2.56 3.71 11.19
CA PRO A 64 2.51 3.90 12.63
C PRO A 64 3.28 5.16 13.00
N TYR A 65 2.59 6.12 13.63
CA TYR A 65 3.13 7.43 13.96
C TYR A 65 2.91 7.74 15.44
N ASP A 66 3.98 8.10 16.15
CA ASP A 66 3.94 8.62 17.51
C ASP A 66 3.94 10.17 17.45
N PRO A 67 2.80 10.83 17.66
CA PRO A 67 2.71 12.29 17.59
C PRO A 67 3.38 13.00 18.78
N ARG A 68 3.65 12.29 19.89
CA ARG A 68 4.28 12.84 21.09
C ARG A 68 5.79 12.91 20.93
N GLN A 69 6.39 11.85 20.40
CA GLN A 69 7.85 11.76 20.18
C GLN A 69 8.27 12.17 18.77
N ASP A 70 7.31 12.38 17.86
CA ASP A 70 7.55 12.67 16.44
C ASP A 70 8.38 11.59 15.73
N GLN A 71 8.00 10.34 15.99
CA GLN A 71 8.66 9.14 15.50
C GLN A 71 7.72 8.32 14.63
N VAL A 72 8.30 7.54 13.74
CA VAL A 72 7.60 6.52 12.96
C VAL A 72 8.19 5.15 13.28
N VAL A 73 7.33 4.14 13.20
CA VAL A 73 7.75 2.74 13.28
C VAL A 73 7.78 2.18 11.87
N LEU A 74 8.94 1.69 11.47
CA LEU A 74 9.16 0.97 10.21
C LEU A 74 9.45 -0.49 10.51
N ILE A 75 9.22 -1.33 9.53
CA ILE A 75 9.57 -2.75 9.56
C ILE A 75 10.58 -3.07 8.47
N GLU A 76 11.54 -3.93 8.77
CA GLU A 76 12.54 -4.44 7.83
C GLU A 76 12.23 -5.91 7.55
N GLN A 77 12.02 -6.24 6.27
CA GLN A 77 11.74 -7.60 5.83
C GLN A 77 12.30 -7.88 4.44
N VAL A 78 12.46 -9.17 4.12
CA VAL A 78 12.93 -9.59 2.80
C VAL A 78 11.81 -9.50 1.76
N ARG A 79 12.08 -8.81 0.66
CA ARG A 79 11.26 -8.77 -0.55
C ARG A 79 12.06 -9.38 -1.70
N ILE A 80 11.87 -10.67 -1.94
CA ILE A 80 12.65 -11.40 -2.94
C ILE A 80 12.55 -10.81 -4.35
N ALA A 81 11.44 -10.14 -4.68
CA ALA A 81 11.26 -9.45 -5.97
C ALA A 81 12.19 -8.24 -6.17
N ALA A 82 12.82 -7.73 -5.10
CA ALA A 82 13.81 -6.65 -5.16
C ALA A 82 15.24 -7.16 -5.40
N MET A 83 15.50 -8.48 -5.35
CA MET A 83 16.83 -9.07 -5.45
C MET A 83 17.62 -8.60 -6.68
N ASP A 84 16.96 -8.48 -7.83
CA ASP A 84 17.63 -8.17 -9.09
C ASP A 84 17.79 -6.65 -9.34
N ASN A 85 17.07 -5.81 -8.59
CA ASN A 85 16.91 -4.39 -8.90
C ASN A 85 17.21 -3.45 -7.72
N SER A 86 17.60 -3.97 -6.57
CA SER A 86 18.02 -3.18 -5.41
C SER A 86 19.39 -3.66 -4.91
N SER A 87 20.05 -2.82 -4.12
CA SER A 87 21.34 -3.16 -3.50
C SER A 87 21.20 -4.26 -2.44
N THR A 88 19.99 -4.45 -1.91
CA THR A 88 19.62 -5.50 -0.95
C THR A 88 18.15 -5.87 -1.15
N PRO A 89 17.75 -7.14 -0.98
CA PRO A 89 16.34 -7.50 -0.97
C PRO A 89 15.65 -7.22 0.37
N TRP A 90 16.38 -6.76 1.41
CA TRP A 90 15.77 -6.31 2.67
C TRP A 90 15.36 -4.84 2.57
N LEU A 91 14.07 -4.57 2.68
CA LEU A 91 13.51 -3.23 2.51
C LEU A 91 12.96 -2.71 3.84
N LEU A 92 13.09 -1.40 4.07
CA LEU A 92 12.36 -0.69 5.10
C LEU A 92 10.97 -0.30 4.60
N GLU A 93 9.95 -0.79 5.26
CA GLU A 93 8.55 -0.67 4.87
C GLU A 93 7.68 -0.16 6.03
N ILE A 94 6.50 0.35 5.69
CA ILE A 94 5.40 0.47 6.66
C ILE A 94 4.71 -0.88 6.83
N VAL A 95 4.01 -1.07 7.95
CA VAL A 95 3.20 -2.26 8.23
C VAL A 95 2.17 -2.47 7.12
N ALA A 96 2.02 -3.69 6.61
CA ALA A 96 1.06 -3.97 5.54
C ALA A 96 0.68 -5.45 5.42
N GLY A 97 -0.59 -5.69 5.09
CA GLY A 97 -1.13 -7.04 4.89
C GLY A 97 -2.17 -7.12 3.79
N MET A 98 -2.42 -8.35 3.34
CA MET A 98 -3.51 -8.63 2.40
C MET A 98 -4.87 -8.57 3.11
N ILE A 99 -5.86 -8.05 2.41
CA ILE A 99 -7.24 -8.02 2.91
C ILE A 99 -7.91 -9.36 2.61
N GLU A 100 -8.30 -10.08 3.67
CA GLU A 100 -9.06 -11.32 3.56
C GLU A 100 -10.58 -11.06 3.43
N PRO A 101 -11.35 -12.05 2.93
CA PRO A 101 -12.80 -11.90 2.79
C PRO A 101 -13.48 -11.56 4.12
N GLY A 102 -14.18 -10.42 4.12
CA GLY A 102 -14.92 -9.94 5.31
C GLY A 102 -14.13 -8.97 6.18
N GLU A 103 -12.85 -8.74 5.93
CA GLU A 103 -12.06 -7.74 6.65
C GLU A 103 -12.21 -6.35 6.04
N THR A 104 -12.21 -5.34 6.91
CA THR A 104 -12.06 -3.93 6.54
C THR A 104 -10.58 -3.54 6.53
N VAL A 105 -10.25 -2.45 5.82
CA VAL A 105 -8.88 -1.90 5.80
C VAL A 105 -8.34 -1.65 7.21
N GLU A 106 -9.17 -1.12 8.11
CA GLU A 106 -8.77 -0.85 9.49
C GLU A 106 -8.52 -2.12 10.31
N GLN A 107 -9.36 -3.15 10.14
CA GLN A 107 -9.16 -4.42 10.84
C GLN A 107 -7.81 -5.06 10.45
N VAL A 108 -7.49 -5.08 9.16
CA VAL A 108 -6.20 -5.60 8.67
C VAL A 108 -5.05 -4.75 9.19
N ALA A 109 -5.12 -3.42 9.04
CA ALA A 109 -4.07 -2.52 9.50
C ALA A 109 -3.74 -2.69 11.00
N ARG A 110 -4.76 -2.92 11.84
CA ARG A 110 -4.58 -3.18 13.28
C ARG A 110 -4.03 -4.59 13.57
N ARG A 111 -4.51 -5.61 12.85
CA ARG A 111 -4.02 -6.98 12.97
C ARG A 111 -2.53 -7.05 12.63
N GLU A 112 -2.16 -6.51 11.47
CA GLU A 112 -0.77 -6.51 10.98
C GLU A 112 0.15 -5.67 11.88
N ALA A 113 -0.30 -4.55 12.44
CA ALA A 113 0.52 -3.78 13.38
C ALA A 113 0.93 -4.59 14.62
N LYS A 114 0.03 -5.47 15.07
CA LYS A 114 0.32 -6.37 16.18
C LYS A 114 1.23 -7.53 15.76
N GLU A 115 1.01 -8.10 14.58
CA GLU A 115 1.75 -9.27 14.08
C GLU A 115 3.16 -8.92 13.58
N GLU A 116 3.33 -7.81 12.87
CA GLU A 116 4.60 -7.39 12.23
C GLU A 116 5.45 -6.47 13.11
N ALA A 117 4.85 -5.76 14.07
CA ALA A 117 5.55 -4.76 14.88
C ALA A 117 5.28 -4.85 16.39
N GLY A 118 4.38 -5.72 16.84
CA GLY A 118 4.04 -5.90 18.25
C GLY A 118 3.39 -4.66 18.90
N ILE A 119 2.80 -3.76 18.11
CA ILE A 119 2.23 -2.50 18.60
C ILE A 119 0.72 -2.48 18.56
N GLU A 120 0.13 -1.90 19.60
CA GLU A 120 -1.31 -1.59 19.65
C GLU A 120 -1.56 -0.21 19.02
N VAL A 121 -2.58 -0.14 18.17
CA VAL A 121 -2.92 1.09 17.43
C VAL A 121 -4.03 1.83 18.16
N GLY A 122 -3.83 3.11 18.44
CA GLY A 122 -4.83 4.00 19.01
C GLY A 122 -5.82 4.51 17.96
N ARG A 123 -5.93 5.84 17.85
CA ARG A 123 -6.71 6.49 16.79
C ARG A 123 -6.09 6.16 15.44
N CYS A 124 -6.91 5.85 14.44
CA CYS A 124 -6.43 5.68 13.09
C CYS A 124 -7.36 6.37 12.09
N LYS A 125 -6.83 6.70 10.91
CA LYS A 125 -7.62 7.26 9.81
C LYS A 125 -7.10 6.76 8.48
N LEU A 126 -8.02 6.59 7.53
CA LEU A 126 -7.65 6.38 6.13
C LEU A 126 -6.98 7.65 5.60
N THR A 127 -5.82 7.50 4.97
CA THR A 127 -5.09 8.61 4.33
C THR A 127 -5.47 8.69 2.86
N LEU A 128 -5.19 7.62 2.10
CA LEU A 128 -5.48 7.49 0.69
C LEU A 128 -5.50 6.01 0.27
N SER A 129 -5.97 5.76 -0.95
CA SER A 129 -5.82 4.46 -1.61
C SER A 129 -5.28 4.65 -3.02
N TYR A 130 -4.30 3.85 -3.44
CA TYR A 130 -3.68 3.93 -4.75
C TYR A 130 -3.66 2.57 -5.47
N LEU A 131 -3.49 2.60 -6.80
CA LEU A 131 -3.25 1.41 -7.61
C LEU A 131 -1.75 1.25 -7.76
N ALA A 132 -1.20 0.10 -7.36
CA ALA A 132 0.25 -0.08 -7.29
C ALA A 132 0.93 0.01 -8.67
N ASN A 133 0.36 -0.68 -9.65
CA ASN A 133 0.80 -0.61 -11.05
C ASN A 133 -0.41 -0.84 -11.98
N PRO A 134 -1.22 0.19 -12.27
CA PRO A 134 -2.47 0.03 -13.01
C PRO A 134 -2.29 -0.45 -14.46
N GLY A 135 -1.06 -0.47 -14.98
CA GLY A 135 -0.77 -0.99 -16.31
C GLY A 135 -0.83 -2.52 -16.40
N ALA A 136 -0.58 -3.23 -15.30
CA ALA A 136 -0.46 -4.69 -15.31
C ALA A 136 -0.96 -5.39 -14.04
N VAL A 137 -1.08 -4.70 -12.91
CA VAL A 137 -1.41 -5.29 -11.61
C VAL A 137 -2.76 -4.78 -11.13
N SER A 138 -3.65 -5.70 -10.75
CA SER A 138 -5.00 -5.32 -10.30
C SER A 138 -5.07 -4.78 -8.86
N GLU A 139 -3.95 -4.78 -8.15
CA GLU A 139 -3.89 -4.42 -6.74
C GLU A 139 -4.24 -2.95 -6.50
N ARG A 140 -5.10 -2.76 -5.49
CA ARG A 140 -5.30 -1.50 -4.80
C ARG A 140 -4.77 -1.66 -3.38
N LEU A 141 -3.97 -0.70 -2.94
CA LEU A 141 -3.48 -0.62 -1.57
C LEU A 141 -4.11 0.60 -0.90
N SER A 142 -4.58 0.43 0.33
CA SER A 142 -5.17 1.50 1.15
C SER A 142 -4.28 1.79 2.33
N ILE A 143 -3.82 3.03 2.45
CA ILE A 143 -2.90 3.46 3.51
C ILE A 143 -3.71 4.12 4.63
N MET A 144 -3.52 3.65 5.85
CA MET A 144 -3.97 4.30 7.06
C MET A 144 -2.78 4.91 7.79
N VAL A 145 -3.04 5.94 8.59
CA VAL A 145 -2.10 6.38 9.63
C VAL A 145 -2.70 6.00 10.97
N GLY A 146 -1.88 5.41 11.84
CA GLY A 146 -2.26 4.97 13.19
C GLY A 146 -1.42 5.68 14.23
N GLU A 147 -2.08 6.24 15.23
CA GLU A 147 -1.42 6.69 16.45
C GLU A 147 -0.87 5.50 17.23
N VAL A 148 0.40 5.56 17.61
CA VAL A 148 1.07 4.51 18.39
C VAL A 148 1.96 5.12 19.47
N ASP A 149 2.33 4.31 20.45
CA ASP A 149 3.46 4.59 21.35
C ASP A 149 4.70 3.90 20.78
N ALA A 150 5.59 4.67 20.16
CA ALA A 150 6.77 4.12 19.50
C ALA A 150 7.76 3.46 20.48
N SER A 151 7.69 3.78 21.78
CA SER A 151 8.57 3.15 22.79
C SER A 151 8.25 1.66 23.01
N THR A 152 7.06 1.21 22.63
CA THR A 152 6.63 -0.19 22.70
C THR A 152 7.10 -1.03 21.51
N ALA A 153 7.48 -0.37 20.41
CA ALA A 153 7.87 -1.02 19.16
C ALA A 153 9.33 -1.49 19.25
N THR A 154 9.53 -2.77 19.57
CA THR A 154 10.88 -3.32 19.75
C THR A 154 10.96 -4.77 19.29
N GLY A 155 12.16 -5.25 18.95
CA GLY A 155 12.43 -6.67 18.73
C GLY A 155 12.17 -7.15 17.30
N ILE A 156 11.94 -8.47 17.21
CA ILE A 156 11.73 -9.22 15.98
C ILE A 156 10.34 -9.86 16.08
N HIS A 157 9.56 -9.75 15.02
CA HIS A 157 8.17 -10.19 14.91
C HIS A 157 7.96 -10.91 13.57
N GLY A 158 6.69 -11.09 13.20
CA GLY A 158 6.27 -11.91 12.08
C GLY A 158 5.62 -13.22 12.54
N LEU A 159 4.93 -13.87 11.61
CA LEU A 159 4.30 -15.16 11.87
C LEU A 159 5.26 -16.31 11.52
N ALA A 160 5.65 -17.10 12.52
CA ALA A 160 6.50 -18.28 12.32
C ALA A 160 5.87 -19.28 11.33
N THR A 161 4.54 -19.35 11.25
CA THR A 161 3.80 -20.17 10.29
C THR A 161 3.93 -19.66 8.84
N GLU A 162 4.24 -18.39 8.65
CA GLU A 162 4.40 -17.74 7.35
C GLU A 162 5.88 -17.58 6.95
N ASN A 163 6.81 -18.01 7.82
CA ASN A 163 8.25 -17.82 7.68
C ASN A 163 8.65 -16.34 7.54
N GLU A 164 7.89 -15.45 8.19
CA GLU A 164 8.22 -14.04 8.27
C GLU A 164 9.22 -13.79 9.40
N ASP A 165 10.28 -13.05 9.08
CA ASP A 165 11.31 -12.58 10.01
C ASP A 165 11.41 -11.07 9.85
N ILE A 166 10.72 -10.35 10.72
CA ILE A 166 10.48 -8.91 10.58
C ILE A 166 11.14 -8.17 11.74
N LYS A 167 12.01 -7.22 11.42
CA LYS A 167 12.69 -6.39 12.43
C LYS A 167 12.09 -4.99 12.49
N VAL A 168 11.78 -4.53 13.70
CA VAL A 168 11.23 -3.19 13.92
C VAL A 168 12.34 -2.13 13.99
N HIS A 169 12.10 -0.99 13.37
CA HIS A 169 12.95 0.21 13.42
C HIS A 169 12.12 1.41 13.84
N VAL A 170 12.50 2.02 14.97
CA VAL A 170 11.93 3.29 15.43
C VAL A 170 12.88 4.41 15.06
N VAL A 171 12.41 5.37 14.27
CA VAL A 171 13.21 6.52 13.81
C VAL A 171 12.41 7.81 13.92
N SER A 172 13.08 8.95 13.95
CA SER A 172 12.39 10.24 13.86
C SER A 172 11.69 10.35 12.50
N ARG A 173 10.54 11.04 12.49
CA ARG A 173 9.80 11.36 11.25
C ARG A 173 10.72 11.99 10.20
N GLU A 174 11.59 12.92 10.63
CA GLU A 174 12.54 13.60 9.75
C GLU A 174 13.60 12.66 9.17
N GLN A 175 14.08 11.68 9.94
CA GLN A 175 15.02 10.68 9.41
C GLN A 175 14.33 9.76 8.39
N ALA A 176 13.12 9.31 8.67
CA ALA A 176 12.36 8.48 7.73
C ALA A 176 12.11 9.23 6.41
N TYR A 177 11.76 10.52 6.47
CA TYR A 177 11.58 11.32 5.26
C TYR A 177 12.90 11.55 4.51
N ARG A 178 14.01 11.83 5.21
CA ARG A 178 15.34 11.91 4.58
C ARG A 178 15.71 10.62 3.86
N TRP A 179 15.41 9.46 4.42
CA TRP A 179 15.63 8.17 3.75
C TRP A 179 14.78 7.97 2.49
N VAL A 180 13.61 8.61 2.40
CA VAL A 180 12.84 8.66 1.14
C VAL A 180 13.57 9.53 0.11
N GLU A 181 14.05 10.71 0.51
CA GLU A 181 14.77 11.62 -0.40
C GLU A 181 16.11 11.05 -0.89
N GLU A 182 16.79 10.27 -0.03
CA GLU A 182 18.06 9.60 -0.32
C GLU A 182 17.89 8.29 -1.13
N GLY A 183 16.66 7.82 -1.33
CA GLY A 183 16.38 6.56 -2.02
C GLY A 183 16.66 5.30 -1.19
N VAL A 184 16.86 5.44 0.12
CA VAL A 184 16.99 4.31 1.07
C VAL A 184 15.63 3.62 1.27
N ILE A 185 14.55 4.40 1.32
CA ILE A 185 13.18 3.89 1.29
C ILE A 185 12.60 4.12 -0.10
N GLU A 186 12.47 3.04 -0.88
CA GLU A 186 12.09 3.10 -2.30
C GLU A 186 10.78 2.34 -2.65
N ASN A 187 10.13 1.69 -1.68
CA ASN A 187 8.85 1.02 -1.93
C ASN A 187 7.68 2.02 -1.92
N ALA A 188 6.74 1.85 -2.85
CA ALA A 188 5.67 2.82 -3.12
C ALA A 188 4.83 3.17 -1.89
N ALA A 189 4.42 2.17 -1.08
CA ALA A 189 3.55 2.41 0.06
C ALA A 189 4.21 3.32 1.10
N SER A 190 5.48 3.05 1.42
CA SER A 190 6.23 3.83 2.40
C SER A 190 6.56 5.23 1.90
N VAL A 191 7.01 5.37 0.64
CA VAL A 191 7.27 6.67 0.02
C VAL A 191 6.00 7.54 0.07
N ILE A 192 4.87 7.00 -0.37
CA ILE A 192 3.59 7.72 -0.40
C ILE A 192 3.14 8.10 1.02
N ALA A 193 3.22 7.17 1.97
CA ALA A 193 2.80 7.40 3.35
C ALA A 193 3.66 8.47 4.04
N LEU A 194 4.98 8.39 3.90
CA LEU A 194 5.92 9.32 4.52
C LEU A 194 5.86 10.71 3.89
N GLN A 195 5.68 10.81 2.56
CA GLN A 195 5.40 12.09 1.90
C GLN A 195 4.08 12.69 2.38
N TRP A 196 3.02 11.87 2.51
CA TRP A 196 1.76 12.33 3.09
C TRP A 196 1.96 12.82 4.53
N LEU A 197 2.75 12.13 5.35
CA LEU A 197 3.04 12.55 6.71
C LEU A 197 3.82 13.87 6.74
N GLU A 198 4.84 14.04 5.90
CA GLU A 198 5.60 15.29 5.78
C GLU A 198 4.66 16.48 5.55
N LEU A 199 3.67 16.33 4.66
CA LEU A 199 2.69 17.37 4.33
C LEU A 199 1.66 17.63 5.44
N HIS A 200 1.39 16.67 6.34
CA HIS A 200 0.26 16.72 7.27
C HIS A 200 0.64 16.59 8.76
N HIS A 201 1.92 16.36 9.10
CA HIS A 201 2.34 16.03 10.46
C HIS A 201 1.93 17.09 11.48
N HIS A 202 2.06 18.38 11.16
CA HIS A 202 1.71 19.45 12.09
C HIS A 202 0.22 19.43 12.47
N ALA A 203 -0.67 19.33 11.48
CA ALA A 203 -2.12 19.21 11.73
C ALA A 203 -2.47 17.91 12.45
N LEU A 204 -1.78 16.80 12.13
CA LEU A 204 -1.99 15.51 12.76
C LEU A 204 -1.58 15.52 14.24
N LYS A 205 -0.39 16.05 14.55
CA LYS A 205 0.09 16.25 15.93
C LYS A 205 -0.91 17.09 16.72
N GLN A 206 -1.32 18.24 16.20
CA GLN A 206 -2.31 19.09 16.86
C GLN A 206 -3.65 18.40 17.14
N ALA A 207 -4.07 17.49 16.26
CA ALA A 207 -5.31 16.73 16.46
C ALA A 207 -5.16 15.60 17.49
N TRP A 208 -3.95 15.07 17.67
CA TRP A 208 -3.70 13.90 18.51
C TRP A 208 -3.01 14.20 19.84
N THR A 209 -2.40 15.36 20.01
CA THR A 209 -1.80 15.78 21.28
C THR A 209 -2.71 16.68 22.13
N LYS A 210 -3.92 16.97 21.65
CA LYS A 210 -5.01 17.55 22.45
C LYS A 210 -5.75 16.45 23.18
#